data_AF-A0A931LKW4-F1
#
_entry.id   AF-A0A931LKW4-F1
#
_cell.length_a   1.000
_cell.length_b   1.000
_cell.length_c   1.000
_cell.angle_alpha   90.00
_cell.angle_beta   90.00
_cell.angle_gamma   90.00
#
_symmetry.space_group_name_H-M   'P 1'
#
loop_
_entity.id
_entity.type
_entity.pdbx_description
1 polymer ?
#
loop_
_entity_poly.entity_id
_entity_poly.type
_entity_poly.pdbx_seq_one_letter_code
_entity_poly.pdbx_strand_id
1 'polypeptide(L)'
;MKMLGSKLTSKGQMTIPKEIRDYLDLQPGDRVVFIRKDGEVVIQGVKETLLDLRGSVKARQHAEDFNSVRQHVKRRVAQKAARE
;
A
#
# COMPACT_ATOMS: atom_id res chain seq x y z
N MET A 1 22.37 20.34 14.69
CA MET A 1 21.55 19.65 13.67
C MET A 1 22.51 19.01 12.68
N LYS A 2 22.57 17.68 12.59
CA LYS A 2 23.50 16.98 11.69
C LYS A 2 22.85 16.90 10.31
N MET A 3 23.50 17.47 9.30
CA MET A 3 23.04 17.40 7.92
C MET A 3 23.52 16.10 7.28
N LEU A 4 22.58 15.26 6.84
CA LEU A 4 22.87 14.04 6.08
C LEU A 4 22.52 14.29 4.62
N GLY A 5 23.50 14.13 3.74
CA GLY A 5 23.34 14.35 2.30
C GLY A 5 23.54 13.07 1.50
N SER A 6 22.80 12.95 0.41
CA SER A 6 22.99 11.90 -0.60
C SER A 6 23.19 12.52 -1.96
N LYS A 7 24.04 11.90 -2.79
CA LYS A 7 24.27 12.35 -4.16
C LYS A 7 23.21 11.74 -5.08
N LEU A 8 22.64 12.56 -5.95
CA LEU A 8 21.79 12.09 -7.05
C LEU A 8 22.69 11.50 -8.15
N THR A 9 22.40 10.27 -8.58
CA THR A 9 23.10 9.65 -9.70
C THR A 9 22.62 10.24 -11.04
N SER A 10 23.37 10.00 -12.11
CA SER A 10 22.96 10.40 -13.47
C SER A 10 21.64 9.79 -13.93
N LYS A 11 21.23 8.66 -13.31
CA LYS A 11 19.95 7.99 -13.56
C LYS A 11 18.81 8.51 -12.67
N GLY A 12 19.03 9.57 -11.90
CA GLY A 12 18.03 10.14 -11.00
C GLY A 12 17.77 9.33 -9.73
N GLN A 13 18.67 8.41 -9.36
CA GLN A 13 18.53 7.63 -8.14
C GLN A 13 19.28 8.32 -6.98
N MET A 14 18.72 8.25 -5.77
CA MET A 14 19.39 8.64 -4.54
C MET A 14 19.32 7.51 -3.52
N THR A 15 20.38 7.37 -2.72
CA THR A 15 20.40 6.38 -1.64
C THR A 15 19.93 7.02 -0.34
N ILE A 16 19.16 6.30 0.48
CA ILE A 16 18.82 6.75 1.83
C ILE A 16 19.99 6.38 2.77
N PRO A 17 20.64 7.35 3.44
CA PRO A 17 21.74 7.08 4.36
C PRO A 17 21.33 6.09 5.45
N LYS A 18 22.28 5.27 5.94
CA LYS A 18 22.00 4.24 6.95
C LYS A 18 21.26 4.79 8.17
N GLU A 19 21.71 5.94 8.68
CA GLU A 19 21.09 6.61 9.83
C GLU A 19 19.61 6.93 9.62
N ILE A 20 19.20 7.30 8.40
CA ILE A 20 17.79 7.58 8.08
C ILE A 20 17.01 6.27 7.85
N ARG A 21 17.63 5.25 7.25
CA ARG A 21 17.00 3.92 7.09
C ARG A 21 16.68 3.29 8.44
N ASP A 22 17.63 3.35 9.37
CA ASP A 22 17.46 2.81 10.72
C ASP A 22 16.39 3.60 11.48
N TYR A 23 16.35 4.93 11.32
CA TYR A 23 15.31 5.79 11.92
C TYR A 23 13.89 5.50 11.39
N LEU A 24 13.76 5.27 10.08
CA LEU A 24 12.48 4.93 9.45
C LEU A 24 12.15 3.43 9.51
N ASP A 25 13.05 2.62 10.07
CA ASP A 25 13.01 1.15 10.10
C ASP A 25 12.69 0.55 8.73
N LEU A 26 13.48 0.96 7.73
CA LEU A 26 13.35 0.54 6.33
C LEU A 26 14.26 -0.65 6.01
N GLN A 27 13.67 -1.69 5.44
CA GLN A 27 14.35 -2.87 4.91
C GLN A 27 14.45 -2.83 3.37
N PRO A 28 15.39 -3.57 2.76
CA PRO A 28 15.43 -3.73 1.30
C PRO A 28 14.11 -4.31 0.78
N GLY A 29 13.46 -3.59 -0.14
CA GLY A 29 12.16 -3.97 -0.70
C GLY A 29 10.98 -3.15 -0.15
N ASP A 30 11.18 -2.43 0.95
CA ASP A 30 10.16 -1.54 1.51
C ASP A 30 9.83 -0.39 0.55
N ARG A 31 8.56 0.00 0.58
CA ARG A 31 8.08 1.14 -0.20
C ARG A 31 8.23 2.42 0.60
N VAL A 32 8.58 3.50 -0.08
CA VAL A 32 8.56 4.85 0.48
C VAL A 32 7.65 5.74 -0.35
N VAL A 33 6.96 6.67 0.31
CA VAL A 33 6.14 7.69 -0.35
C VAL A 33 6.75 9.06 -0.14
N PHE A 34 6.61 9.90 -1.18
CA PHE A 34 7.04 11.29 -1.17
C PHE A 34 5.80 12.17 -1.07
N ILE A 35 5.70 12.93 0.01
CA ILE A 35 4.56 13.81 0.29
C ILE A 35 5.07 15.24 0.19
N ARG A 36 4.45 16.05 -0.67
CA ARG A 36 4.75 17.48 -0.74
C ARG A 36 3.93 18.21 0.33
N LYS A 37 4.60 18.90 1.25
CA LYS A 37 3.95 19.64 2.34
C LYS A 37 4.77 20.90 2.64
N ASP A 38 4.11 22.05 2.70
CA ASP A 38 4.70 23.33 3.15
C ASP A 38 5.99 23.74 2.42
N GLY A 39 6.08 23.48 1.12
CA GLY A 39 7.26 23.78 0.31
C GLY A 39 8.38 22.74 0.41
N GLU A 40 8.21 21.73 1.26
CA GLU A 40 9.15 20.63 1.45
C GLU A 40 8.62 19.32 0.88
N VAL A 41 9.51 18.33 0.75
CA VAL A 41 9.17 16.95 0.41
C VAL A 41 9.51 16.08 1.60
N VAL A 42 8.49 15.46 2.19
CA VAL A 42 8.60 14.52 3.29
C VAL A 42 8.66 13.10 2.72
N ILE A 43 9.62 12.32 3.20
CA ILE A 43 9.74 10.89 2.88
C ILE A 43 9.15 10.10 4.04
N GLN A 44 8.24 9.18 3.74
CA GLN A 44 7.63 8.30 4.74
C GLN A 44 7.75 6.84 4.30
N GLY A 45 8.17 5.97 5.23
CA GLY A 45 8.17 4.52 5.03
C GLY A 45 6.76 3.95 5.03
N VAL A 46 6.47 3.05 4.10
CA VAL A 46 5.22 2.30 4.03
C VAL A 46 5.55 0.84 4.27
N LYS A 47 5.26 0.38 5.49
CA LYS A 47 5.53 -1.00 5.90
C LYS A 47 4.47 -1.97 5.38
N GLU A 48 3.20 -1.61 5.53
CA GLU A 48 2.08 -2.46 5.11
C GLU A 48 0.89 -1.57 4.68
N THR A 49 0.11 -2.08 3.74
CA THR A 49 -1.19 -1.55 3.34
C THR A 49 -2.31 -2.39 3.97
N LEU A 50 -3.52 -1.84 4.04
CA LEU A 50 -4.69 -2.60 4.50
C LEU A 50 -4.92 -3.89 3.69
N LEU A 51 -4.50 -3.91 2.42
CA LEU A 51 -4.61 -5.09 1.56
C LEU A 51 -3.58 -6.18 1.90
N ASP A 52 -2.45 -5.83 2.49
CA ASP A 52 -1.45 -6.81 2.96
C ASP A 52 -1.99 -7.60 4.15
N LEU A 53 -2.92 -7.00 4.91
CA LEU A 53 -3.66 -7.65 5.99
C LEU A 53 -4.86 -8.48 5.52
N ARG A 54 -5.05 -8.69 4.21
CA ARG A 54 -6.20 -9.46 3.69
C ARG A 54 -6.21 -10.87 4.28
N GLY A 55 -7.33 -11.27 4.87
CA GLY A 55 -7.47 -12.60 5.47
C GLY A 55 -6.77 -12.78 6.83
N SER A 56 -6.24 -11.72 7.44
CA SER A 56 -5.66 -11.75 8.79
C SER A 56 -6.67 -12.08 9.90
N VAL A 57 -7.96 -11.87 9.65
CA VAL A 57 -9.05 -12.10 10.60
C VAL A 57 -9.79 -13.39 10.26
N LYS A 58 -10.02 -14.24 11.27
CA LYS A 58 -10.82 -15.46 11.11
C LYS A 58 -12.29 -15.12 10.87
N ALA A 59 -12.89 -15.76 9.87
CA ALA A 59 -14.33 -15.66 9.64
C ALA A 59 -15.10 -16.16 10.87
N ARG A 60 -16.13 -15.41 11.29
CA ARG A 60 -16.87 -15.67 12.53
C ARG A 60 -17.72 -16.95 12.47
N GLN A 61 -18.16 -17.36 11.29
CA GLN A 61 -19.07 -18.50 11.11
C GLN A 61 -18.48 -19.54 10.15
N HIS A 62 -18.06 -19.14 8.95
CA HIS A 62 -17.42 -20.01 7.95
C HIS A 62 -16.97 -19.20 6.73
N ALA A 63 -16.06 -19.74 5.92
CA ALA A 63 -15.77 -19.17 4.60
C ALA A 63 -17.00 -19.32 3.70
N GLU A 64 -17.48 -18.21 3.14
CA GLU A 64 -18.62 -18.20 2.21
C GLU A 64 -18.34 -19.04 0.96
N ASP A 65 -19.37 -19.68 0.41
CA ASP A 65 -19.28 -20.25 -0.93
C ASP A 65 -19.33 -19.12 -1.98
N PHE A 66 -18.14 -18.73 -2.43
CA PHE A 66 -17.98 -17.68 -3.43
C PHE A 66 -18.68 -17.98 -4.77
N ASN A 67 -18.94 -19.26 -5.11
CA ASN A 67 -19.70 -19.60 -6.30
C ASN A 67 -21.16 -19.21 -6.16
N SER A 68 -21.80 -19.59 -5.04
CA SER A 68 -23.16 -19.18 -4.72
C SER A 68 -23.32 -17.66 -4.68
N VAL A 69 -22.41 -16.95 -3.98
CA VAL A 69 -22.40 -15.48 -3.92
C VAL A 69 -22.32 -14.86 -5.32
N ARG A 70 -21.41 -15.37 -6.17
CA ARG A 70 -21.23 -14.87 -7.54
C ARG A 70 -22.47 -15.08 -8.39
N GLN A 71 -23.13 -16.24 -8.28
CA GLN A 71 -24.37 -16.50 -9.03
C GLN A 71 -25.49 -15.54 -8.60
N HIS A 72 -25.61 -15.28 -7.28
CA HIS A 72 -26.61 -14.34 -6.77
C HIS A 72 -26.38 -12.92 -7.27
N VAL A 73 -25.13 -12.45 -7.21
CA VAL A 73 -24.75 -11.12 -7.71
C VAL A 73 -25.01 -11.01 -9.21
N LYS A 74 -24.57 -12.00 -10.02
CA LYS A 74 -24.83 -12.04 -11.47
C LYS A 74 -26.32 -11.92 -11.78
N ARG A 75 -27.16 -12.66 -11.06
CA ARG A 75 -28.62 -12.64 -11.26
C ARG A 75 -29.21 -11.27 -10.95
N ARG A 76 -28.81 -10.62 -9.85
CA ARG A 76 -29.27 -9.26 -9.52
C ARG A 76 -28.81 -8.22 -10.53
N VAL A 77 -27.55 -8.29 -10.97
CA VAL A 77 -27.00 -7.36 -11.97
C VAL A 77 -27.75 -7.52 -13.29
N ALA A 78 -28.01 -8.75 -13.74
CA ALA A 78 -28.79 -9.01 -14.95
C ALA A 78 -30.22 -8.45 -14.86
N GLN A 79 -30.88 -8.61 -13.71
CA GLN A 79 -32.22 -8.05 -13.49
C GLN A 79 -32.23 -6.52 -13.48
N LYS A 80 -31.20 -5.88 -12.95
CA LYS A 80 -31.08 -4.42 -12.98
C LYS A 80 -30.86 -3.91 -14.40
N ALA A 81 -29.94 -4.54 -15.14
CA ALA A 81 -29.64 -4.18 -16.52
C ALA A 81 -30.84 -4.39 -17.47
N ALA A 82 -31.70 -5.38 -17.21
CA ALA A 82 -32.92 -5.59 -17.99
C ALA A 82 -34.06 -4.60 -17.70
N ARG A 83 -33.92 -3.77 -16.66
CA ARG A 83 -34.88 -2.73 -16.28
C ARG A 83 -34.45 -1.32 -16.71
N GLU A 84 -33.18 -1.16 -17.09
CA GLU A 84 -32.60 0.04 -17.71
C GLU A 84 -32.78 -0.04 -19.24
#